data_AF-A0A7S3CMM3-F1
#
_entry.id   AF-A0A7S3CMM3-F1
#
_cell.length_a   1.000
_cell.length_b   1.000
_cell.length_c   1.000
_cell.angle_alpha   90.00
_cell.angle_beta   90.00
_cell.angle_gamma   90.00
#
_symmetry.space_group_name_H-M   'P 1'
#
loop_
_entity.id
_entity.type
_entity.pdbx_description
1 polymer ?
#
loop_
_entity_poly.entity_id
_entity_poly.type
_entity_poly.pdbx_seq_one_letter_code
_entity_poly.pdbx_strand_id
1 'polypeptide(L)'
;MIAGTTPVQQVKKSSTTLQAYYVIFFLAFALKLLQVFTRLWNDQWVLVLVSLCFDLFSVTLHIVLACVDPGYLKNRSQIDFMQRLKIFDSSQLCPECETIRTSRSRHCIICHRCVDRYDHHCPWINNCVGVRNHNVFLLYILCQFVSVIITCSLGVLILVEYIEEPQATYESSLLYSQLERAFGLFDEEFFLGSVGLVILLSFAFVIPLVKLISVQLANFFSGRTTNERFSRALMNQLRSSESSSEDDYEFDTSDKEHVSSSNGLASESQNKSGPEMFEHQFKSKSHAVQRFEYDQFGNEVLEIIDSSTKKPIQQHRGSAQAKLLQ
;
A
#
# COMPACT_ATOMS: atom_id res chain seq x y z
N MET A 1 -14.89 -35.40 -18.47
CA MET A 1 -13.73 -35.27 -17.58
C MET A 1 -13.25 -33.84 -17.68
N ILE A 2 -13.55 -33.02 -16.67
CA ILE A 2 -13.15 -31.61 -16.65
C ILE A 2 -11.64 -31.60 -16.43
N ALA A 3 -10.91 -30.98 -17.36
CA ALA A 3 -9.46 -30.85 -17.31
C ALA A 3 -9.06 -30.30 -15.94
N GLY A 4 -8.22 -31.05 -15.21
CA GLY A 4 -7.77 -30.71 -13.88
C GLY A 4 -7.05 -29.37 -13.90
N THR A 5 -7.73 -28.34 -13.40
CA THR A 5 -7.08 -27.08 -13.08
C THR A 5 -6.10 -27.37 -11.95
N THR A 6 -4.81 -27.23 -12.23
CA THR A 6 -3.79 -27.26 -11.17
C THR A 6 -4.20 -26.25 -10.11
N PRO A 7 -4.29 -26.65 -8.82
CA PRO A 7 -4.71 -25.75 -7.77
C PRO A 7 -3.75 -24.56 -7.73
N VAL A 8 -4.30 -23.34 -7.58
CA VAL A 8 -3.52 -22.11 -7.49
C VAL A 8 -2.50 -22.27 -6.37
N GLN A 9 -1.22 -22.29 -6.73
CA GLN A 9 -0.15 -22.47 -5.77
C GLN A 9 -0.06 -21.23 -4.88
N GLN A 10 -0.07 -21.44 -3.57
CA GLN A 10 0.05 -20.33 -2.62
C GLN A 10 1.42 -19.64 -2.78
N VAL A 11 1.38 -18.32 -2.99
CA VAL A 11 2.58 -17.50 -3.09
C VAL A 11 3.18 -17.34 -1.70
N LYS A 12 4.34 -17.97 -1.46
CA LYS A 12 5.04 -17.85 -0.19
C LYS A 12 5.65 -16.46 -0.04
N LYS A 13 5.53 -15.90 1.17
CA LYS A 13 6.20 -14.65 1.56
C LYS A 13 7.72 -14.86 1.52
N SER A 14 8.41 -14.12 0.66
CA SER A 14 9.88 -14.14 0.53
C SER A 14 10.50 -12.93 1.19
N SER A 15 11.60 -13.14 1.94
CA SER A 15 12.40 -12.08 2.55
C SER A 15 13.59 -11.65 1.69
N THR A 16 13.78 -12.19 0.49
CA THR A 16 14.97 -11.92 -0.34
C THR A 16 15.13 -10.44 -0.66
N THR A 17 14.06 -9.74 -1.05
CA THR A 17 14.12 -8.29 -1.33
C THR A 17 14.46 -7.48 -0.08
N LEU A 18 13.90 -7.87 1.08
CA LEU A 18 14.20 -7.24 2.37
C LEU A 18 15.67 -7.46 2.78
N GLN A 19 16.21 -8.66 2.56
CA GLN A 19 17.62 -8.97 2.83
C GLN A 19 18.56 -8.14 1.93
N ALA A 20 18.27 -8.08 0.62
CA ALA A 20 19.03 -7.24 -0.30
C ALA A 20 19.00 -5.76 0.10
N TYR A 21 17.84 -5.25 0.52
CA TYR A 21 17.71 -3.91 1.08
C TYR A 21 18.62 -3.68 2.27
N TYR A 22 18.61 -4.57 3.27
CA TYR A 22 19.46 -4.43 4.44
C TYR A 22 20.95 -4.48 4.09
N VAL A 23 21.36 -5.38 3.20
CA VAL A 23 22.76 -5.44 2.74
C VAL A 23 23.18 -4.11 2.10
N ILE A 24 22.39 -3.56 1.19
CA ILE A 24 22.68 -2.29 0.53
C ILE A 24 22.69 -1.14 1.54
N PHE A 25 21.71 -1.09 2.43
CA PHE A 25 21.59 -0.04 3.44
C PHE A 25 22.77 -0.04 4.42
N PHE A 26 23.09 -1.20 5.01
CA PHE A 26 24.20 -1.30 5.96
C PHE A 26 25.56 -1.10 5.29
N LEU A 27 25.73 -1.54 4.04
CA LEU A 27 26.93 -1.25 3.27
C LEU A 27 27.08 0.26 3.05
N ALA A 28 26.05 0.93 2.53
CA ALA A 28 26.08 2.37 2.30
C ALA A 28 26.30 3.16 3.61
N PHE A 29 25.64 2.74 4.69
CA PHE A 29 25.82 3.35 6.01
C PHE A 29 27.24 3.17 6.55
N ALA A 30 27.82 1.97 6.44
CA ALA A 30 29.20 1.71 6.88
C ALA A 30 30.22 2.51 6.08
N LEU A 31 30.07 2.57 4.75
CA LEU A 31 30.93 3.40 3.88
C LEU A 31 30.79 4.88 4.20
N LYS A 32 29.57 5.36 4.46
CA LYS A 32 29.34 6.74 4.89
C LYS A 32 30.02 7.04 6.22
N LEU A 33 29.89 6.16 7.22
CA LEU A 33 30.57 6.34 8.51
C LEU A 33 32.08 6.40 8.33
N LEU A 34 32.65 5.47 7.56
CA LEU A 34 34.08 5.49 7.24
C LEU A 34 34.49 6.84 6.65
N GLN A 35 33.78 7.31 5.62
CA GLN A 35 34.07 8.57 4.93
C GLN A 35 33.95 9.80 5.84
N VAL A 36 32.92 9.81 6.67
CA VAL A 36 32.63 10.89 7.62
C VAL A 36 33.69 10.97 8.73
N PHE A 37 34.02 9.84 9.35
CA PHE A 37 34.94 9.80 10.49
C PHE A 37 36.38 10.09 10.07
N THR A 38 36.76 9.75 8.85
CA THR A 38 38.12 9.99 8.37
C THR A 38 38.33 11.42 7.89
N ARG A 39 37.29 12.08 7.32
CA ARG A 39 37.44 13.38 6.64
C ARG A 39 36.62 14.53 7.24
N LEU A 40 35.31 14.37 7.36
CA LEU A 40 34.38 15.49 7.62
C LEU A 40 34.18 15.81 9.11
N TRP A 41 34.69 14.99 10.03
CA TRP A 41 34.45 15.14 11.46
C TRP A 41 34.98 16.44 12.05
N ASN A 42 36.08 17.00 11.53
CA ASN A 42 36.68 18.19 12.15
C ASN A 42 35.99 19.48 11.72
N ASP A 43 35.67 19.63 10.42
CA ASP A 43 35.15 20.89 9.88
C ASP A 43 33.62 20.91 9.69
N GLN A 44 32.98 19.75 9.52
CA GLN A 44 31.55 19.63 9.15
C GLN A 44 30.73 18.72 10.08
N TRP A 45 31.12 18.60 11.36
CA TRP A 45 30.49 17.68 12.32
C TRP A 45 28.99 17.90 12.53
N VAL A 46 28.49 19.13 12.40
CA VAL A 46 27.05 19.42 12.54
C VAL A 46 26.25 18.76 11.43
N LEU A 47 26.72 18.87 10.18
CA LEU A 47 26.06 18.27 9.02
C LEU A 47 26.06 16.75 9.09
N VAL A 48 27.18 16.19 9.58
CA VAL A 48 27.31 14.77 9.90
C VAL A 48 26.28 14.33 10.93
N LEU A 49 26.20 15.03 12.07
CA LEU A 49 25.26 14.69 13.14
C LEU A 49 23.81 14.75 12.66
N VAL A 50 23.46 15.77 11.88
CA VAL A 50 22.13 15.89 11.25
C VAL A 50 21.85 14.71 10.33
N SER A 51 22.80 14.31 9.49
CA SER A 51 22.67 13.13 8.61
C SER A 51 22.44 11.84 9.40
N LEU A 52 23.19 11.62 10.49
CA LEU A 52 23.03 10.44 11.34
C LEU A 52 21.69 10.41 12.08
N CYS A 53 21.21 11.55 12.55
CA CYS A 53 19.89 11.68 13.16
C CYS A 53 18.77 11.36 12.16
N PHE A 54 18.88 11.82 10.91
CA PHE A 54 17.93 11.51 9.85
C PHE A 54 17.91 10.00 9.52
N ASP A 55 19.06 9.37 9.46
CA ASP A 55 19.14 7.92 9.23
C ASP A 55 18.52 7.13 10.37
N LEU A 56 18.83 7.48 11.62
CA LEU A 56 18.24 6.85 12.79
C LEU A 56 16.71 6.97 12.78
N PHE A 57 16.20 8.15 12.43
CA PHE A 57 14.77 8.39 12.29
C PHE A 57 14.18 7.52 11.16
N SER A 58 14.83 7.45 10.00
CA SER A 58 14.42 6.63 8.87
C SER A 58 14.38 5.13 9.21
N VAL A 59 15.40 4.63 9.93
CA VAL A 59 15.45 3.24 10.44
C VAL A 59 14.30 2.98 11.41
N THR A 60 14.00 3.94 12.29
CA THR A 60 12.87 3.83 13.22
C THR A 60 11.55 3.70 12.46
N LEU A 61 11.31 4.53 11.45
CA LEU A 61 10.11 4.45 10.61
C LEU A 61 10.03 3.11 9.85
N HIS A 62 11.15 2.61 9.35
CA HIS A 62 11.23 1.29 8.69
C HIS A 62 10.82 0.16 9.65
N ILE A 63 11.37 0.15 10.87
CA ILE A 63 11.01 -0.85 11.90
C ILE A 63 9.53 -0.76 12.24
N VAL A 64 9.00 0.45 12.43
CA VAL A 64 7.57 0.68 12.67
C VAL A 64 6.74 0.10 11.53
N LEU A 65 7.10 0.37 10.27
CA LEU A 65 6.37 -0.14 9.10
C LEU A 65 6.42 -1.66 8.97
N ALA A 66 7.56 -2.28 9.28
CA ALA A 66 7.73 -3.72 9.23
C ALA A 66 6.91 -4.43 10.34
N CYS A 67 6.74 -3.79 11.50
CA CYS A 67 6.13 -4.42 12.67
C CYS A 67 4.65 -4.06 12.89
N VAL A 68 4.19 -2.89 12.46
CA VAL A 68 2.81 -2.44 12.71
C VAL A 68 1.80 -3.21 11.88
N ASP A 69 0.68 -3.54 12.51
CA ASP A 69 -0.51 -4.06 11.84
C ASP A 69 -1.06 -3.00 10.85
N PRO A 70 -1.05 -3.28 9.53
CA PRO A 70 -1.52 -2.34 8.51
C PRO A 70 -3.03 -2.11 8.53
N GLY A 71 -3.78 -2.90 9.31
CA GLY A 71 -5.24 -2.91 9.37
C GLY A 71 -5.81 -4.23 8.92
N TYR A 72 -5.30 -5.35 9.41
CA TYR A 72 -5.85 -6.66 9.10
C TYR A 72 -7.29 -6.79 9.61
N LEU A 73 -8.20 -7.26 8.74
CA LEU A 73 -9.58 -7.55 9.14
C LEU A 73 -9.61 -8.78 10.05
N LYS A 74 -10.38 -8.68 11.14
CA LYS A 74 -10.61 -9.79 12.06
C LYS A 74 -11.98 -10.41 11.75
N ASN A 75 -12.02 -11.74 11.57
CA ASN A 75 -13.29 -12.44 11.49
C ASN A 75 -13.92 -12.47 12.89
N ARG A 76 -14.92 -11.61 13.13
CA ARG A 76 -15.69 -11.55 14.39
C ARG A 76 -17.09 -12.15 14.26
N SER A 77 -17.44 -12.69 13.09
CA SER A 77 -18.78 -13.21 12.88
C SER A 77 -18.94 -14.55 13.58
N GLN A 78 -19.99 -14.67 14.39
CA GLN A 78 -20.43 -15.95 14.94
C GLN A 78 -21.26 -16.75 13.92
N ILE A 79 -21.60 -16.14 12.78
CA ILE A 79 -22.42 -16.73 11.74
C ILE A 79 -21.51 -17.53 10.80
N ASP A 80 -21.92 -18.76 10.51
CA ASP A 80 -21.23 -19.65 9.59
C ASP A 80 -21.01 -19.00 8.20
N PHE A 81 -19.89 -19.32 7.56
CA PHE A 81 -19.54 -18.73 6.26
C PHE A 81 -20.58 -19.06 5.18
N MET A 82 -21.14 -20.27 5.17
CA MET A 82 -22.16 -20.66 4.18
C MET A 82 -23.46 -19.88 4.36
N GLN A 83 -23.79 -19.50 5.60
CA GLN A 83 -24.93 -18.64 5.85
C GLN A 83 -24.68 -17.20 5.40
N ARG A 84 -23.44 -16.70 5.52
CA ARG A 84 -23.06 -15.38 5.02
C ARG A 84 -23.10 -15.29 3.49
N LEU A 85 -22.74 -16.35 2.77
CA LEU A 85 -22.87 -16.44 1.31
C LEU A 85 -24.31 -16.28 0.80
N LYS A 86 -25.33 -16.51 1.65
CA LYS A 86 -26.74 -16.32 1.29
C LYS A 86 -27.21 -14.88 1.47
N ILE A 87 -26.48 -14.07 2.24
CA ILE A 87 -26.87 -12.71 2.64
C ILE A 87 -26.05 -11.68 1.86
N PHE A 88 -24.76 -11.93 1.68
CA PHE A 88 -23.83 -11.03 1.02
C PHE A 88 -23.45 -11.53 -0.37
N ASP A 89 -23.17 -10.61 -1.27
CA ASP A 89 -22.57 -10.95 -2.55
C ASP A 89 -21.21 -11.61 -2.35
N SER A 90 -20.89 -12.58 -3.21
CA SER A 90 -19.60 -13.28 -3.19
C SER A 90 -18.41 -12.32 -3.29
N SER A 91 -18.58 -11.17 -3.97
CA SER A 91 -17.58 -10.12 -4.10
C SER A 91 -17.24 -9.41 -2.77
N GLN A 92 -18.20 -9.38 -1.84
CA GLN A 92 -18.09 -8.77 -0.51
C GLN A 92 -17.51 -9.74 0.52
N LEU A 93 -17.28 -10.99 0.16
CA LEU A 93 -16.72 -12.00 1.05
C LEU A 93 -15.30 -12.36 0.61
N CYS A 94 -14.45 -12.67 1.58
CA CYS A 94 -13.18 -13.31 1.32
C CYS A 94 -13.30 -14.79 1.69
N PRO A 95 -13.22 -15.72 0.74
CA PRO A 95 -13.29 -17.14 1.05
C PRO A 95 -12.06 -17.61 1.86
N GLU A 96 -10.88 -17.07 1.60
CA GLU A 96 -9.64 -17.49 2.29
C GLU A 96 -9.60 -17.05 3.76
N CYS A 97 -10.18 -15.88 4.07
CA CYS A 97 -10.21 -15.35 5.43
C CYS A 97 -11.56 -15.57 6.12
N GLU A 98 -12.53 -16.13 5.41
CA GLU A 98 -13.93 -16.28 5.81
C GLU A 98 -14.49 -15.01 6.49
N THR A 99 -14.15 -13.84 5.94
CA THR A 99 -14.52 -12.54 6.50
C THR A 99 -15.29 -11.70 5.50
N ILE A 100 -16.14 -10.82 6.01
CA ILE A 100 -16.78 -9.78 5.21
C ILE A 100 -15.72 -8.72 4.91
N ARG A 101 -15.58 -8.37 3.64
CA ARG A 101 -14.70 -7.32 3.14
C ARG A 101 -15.37 -5.97 3.35
N THR A 102 -14.64 -4.99 3.86
CA THR A 102 -15.03 -3.58 3.74
C THR A 102 -14.93 -3.16 2.28
N SER A 103 -15.58 -2.05 1.91
CA SER A 103 -15.64 -1.54 0.52
C SER A 103 -14.27 -1.33 -0.14
N ARG A 104 -13.22 -1.06 0.65
CA ARG A 104 -11.85 -0.81 0.19
C ARG A 104 -10.84 -1.85 0.66
N SER A 105 -11.28 -2.94 1.29
CA SER A 105 -10.38 -4.03 1.70
C SER A 105 -10.09 -4.99 0.55
N ARG A 106 -8.90 -5.59 0.59
CA ARG A 106 -8.47 -6.64 -0.35
C ARG A 106 -7.69 -7.73 0.39
N HIS A 107 -7.76 -8.94 -0.14
CA HIS A 107 -6.94 -10.06 0.34
C HIS A 107 -5.52 -9.93 -0.23
N CYS A 108 -4.52 -9.83 0.63
CA CYS A 108 -3.13 -9.92 0.20
C CYS A 108 -2.73 -11.39 0.13
N ILE A 109 -2.51 -11.90 -1.09
CA ILE A 109 -2.11 -13.29 -1.32
C ILE A 109 -0.73 -13.65 -0.73
N ILE A 110 0.11 -12.65 -0.43
CA ILE A 110 1.44 -12.86 0.16
C ILE A 110 1.35 -12.93 1.70
N CYS A 111 0.51 -12.08 2.31
CA CYS A 111 0.30 -12.06 3.75
C CYS A 111 -0.80 -13.01 4.23
N HIS A 112 -1.54 -13.61 3.30
CA HIS A 112 -2.73 -14.46 3.50
C HIS A 112 -3.79 -13.86 4.41
N ARG A 113 -3.97 -12.54 4.32
CA ARG A 113 -4.88 -11.78 5.18
C ARG A 113 -5.55 -10.64 4.41
N CYS A 114 -6.81 -10.38 4.72
CA CYS A 114 -7.51 -9.18 4.28
C CYS A 114 -6.97 -7.95 5.01
N VAL A 115 -6.63 -6.91 4.25
CA VAL A 115 -6.16 -5.62 4.77
C VAL A 115 -7.22 -4.57 4.44
N ASP A 116 -7.61 -3.79 5.44
CA ASP A 116 -8.54 -2.66 5.27
C ASP A 116 -7.85 -1.47 4.59
N ARG A 117 -8.59 -0.79 3.71
CA ARG A 117 -8.07 0.23 2.77
C ARG A 117 -6.72 -0.17 2.16
N TYR A 118 -6.69 -1.35 1.52
CA TYR A 118 -5.47 -1.94 1.01
C TYR A 118 -4.79 -1.06 -0.05
N ASP A 119 -3.50 -0.76 0.14
CA ASP A 119 -2.69 -0.04 -0.82
C ASP A 119 -1.85 -0.99 -1.66
N HIS A 120 -0.93 -1.72 -1.03
CA HIS A 120 -0.10 -2.74 -1.66
C HIS A 120 0.59 -3.62 -0.61
N HIS A 121 1.17 -4.73 -1.04
CA HIS A 121 2.20 -5.44 -0.29
C HIS A 121 3.57 -4.89 -0.70
N CYS A 122 4.37 -4.45 0.26
CA CYS A 122 5.68 -3.88 0.01
C CYS A 122 6.78 -4.88 0.39
N PRO A 123 7.53 -5.45 -0.58
CA PRO A 123 8.61 -6.39 -0.28
C PRO A 123 9.75 -5.76 0.53
N TRP A 124 9.95 -4.45 0.41
CA TRP A 124 11.02 -3.70 1.07
C TRP A 124 10.85 -3.59 2.58
N ILE A 125 9.61 -3.56 3.08
CA ILE A 125 9.29 -3.63 4.53
C ILE A 125 8.76 -5.02 4.92
N ASN A 126 8.63 -5.92 3.95
CA ASN A 126 8.04 -7.25 4.09
C ASN A 126 6.69 -7.24 4.83
N ASN A 127 5.86 -6.23 4.55
CA ASN A 127 4.57 -6.01 5.19
C ASN A 127 3.60 -5.32 4.21
N CYS A 128 2.30 -5.39 4.48
CA CYS A 128 1.32 -4.63 3.72
C CYS A 128 1.32 -3.16 4.13
N VAL A 129 0.92 -2.31 3.20
CA VAL A 129 0.56 -0.91 3.43
C VAL A 129 -0.96 -0.80 3.32
N GLY A 130 -1.59 -0.27 4.37
CA GLY A 130 -3.04 -0.19 4.51
C GLY A 130 -3.47 0.98 5.39
N VAL A 131 -4.72 0.96 5.86
CA VAL A 131 -5.33 2.09 6.58
C VAL A 131 -4.52 2.59 7.78
N ARG A 132 -3.84 1.70 8.51
CA ARG A 132 -3.18 2.04 9.79
C ARG A 132 -1.72 2.49 9.65
N ASN A 133 -1.07 2.24 8.52
CA ASN A 133 0.35 2.54 8.34
C ASN A 133 0.68 3.32 7.06
N HIS A 134 -0.31 3.68 6.22
CA HIS A 134 -0.09 4.44 4.98
C HIS A 134 0.58 5.80 5.21
N ASN A 135 0.20 6.54 6.26
CA ASN A 135 0.82 7.83 6.58
C ASN A 135 2.30 7.67 6.98
N VAL A 136 2.60 6.63 7.77
CA VAL A 136 3.98 6.30 8.17
C VAL A 136 4.79 5.88 6.94
N PHE A 137 4.18 5.15 6.00
CA PHE A 137 4.82 4.76 4.74
C PHE A 137 5.18 5.97 3.89
N LEU A 138 4.27 6.95 3.77
CA LEU A 138 4.52 8.20 3.06
C LEU A 138 5.66 9.01 3.71
N LEU A 139 5.65 9.13 5.05
CA LEU A 139 6.73 9.81 5.77
C LEU A 139 8.07 9.10 5.58
N TYR A 140 8.08 7.76 5.66
CA TYR A 140 9.28 6.95 5.47
C TYR A 140 9.92 7.16 4.10
N ILE A 141 9.14 7.11 3.00
CA ILE A 141 9.71 7.31 1.66
C ILE A 141 10.23 8.74 1.44
N LEU A 142 9.60 9.75 2.07
CA LEU A 142 10.08 11.13 2.06
C LEU A 142 11.40 11.27 2.84
N CYS A 143 11.49 10.67 4.04
CA CYS A 143 12.72 10.64 4.84
C CYS A 143 13.86 9.91 4.12
N GLN A 144 13.57 8.79 3.45
CA GLN A 144 14.54 8.08 2.61
C GLN A 144 15.05 8.95 1.47
N PHE A 145 14.17 9.68 0.78
CA PHE A 145 14.59 10.61 -0.26
C PHE A 145 15.51 11.69 0.28
N VAL A 146 15.17 12.33 1.40
CA VAL A 146 16.03 13.35 2.02
C VAL A 146 17.38 12.77 2.46
N SER A 147 17.39 11.59 3.09
CA SER A 147 18.62 10.90 3.52
C SER A 147 19.55 10.59 2.33
N VAL A 148 18.98 10.12 1.21
CA VAL A 148 19.75 9.87 -0.03
C VAL A 148 20.32 11.16 -0.61
N ILE A 149 19.57 12.26 -0.63
CA ILE A 149 20.06 13.56 -1.09
C ILE A 149 21.20 14.07 -0.20
N ILE A 150 21.04 14.02 1.13
CA ILE A 150 22.10 14.42 2.07
C ILE A 150 23.35 13.56 1.86
N THR A 151 23.21 12.24 1.75
CA THR A 151 24.33 11.31 1.54
C THR A 151 25.05 11.60 0.23
N CYS A 152 24.31 11.84 -0.86
CA CYS A 152 24.88 12.21 -2.15
C CYS A 152 25.64 13.54 -2.08
N SER A 153 25.06 14.57 -1.46
CA SER A 153 25.70 15.87 -1.30
C SER A 153 26.98 15.78 -0.47
N LEU A 154 26.98 15.01 0.62
CA LEU A 154 28.19 14.75 1.42
C LEU A 154 29.28 14.06 0.59
N GLY A 155 28.93 13.05 -0.21
CA GLY A 155 29.89 12.39 -1.10
C GLY A 155 30.48 13.35 -2.14
N VAL A 156 29.66 14.22 -2.72
CA VAL A 156 30.12 15.25 -3.68
C VAL A 156 31.03 16.27 -3.01
N LEU A 157 30.72 16.71 -1.78
CA LEU A 157 31.58 17.63 -1.03
C LEU A 157 32.95 17.02 -0.78
N ILE A 158 33.01 15.75 -0.34
CA ILE A 158 34.28 15.02 -0.16
C ILE A 158 35.06 14.94 -1.47
N LEU A 159 34.38 14.67 -2.59
CA LEU A 159 35.02 14.59 -3.90
C LEU A 159 35.58 15.96 -4.36
N VAL A 160 34.86 17.05 -4.12
CA VAL A 160 35.32 18.41 -4.43
C VAL A 160 36.53 18.79 -3.58
N GLU A 161 36.47 18.56 -2.27
CA GLU A 161 37.60 18.79 -1.35
C GLU A 161 38.85 18.01 -1.78
N TYR A 162 38.68 16.76 -2.23
CA TYR A 162 39.77 15.94 -2.74
C TYR A 162 40.41 16.52 -4.01
N ILE A 163 39.60 17.06 -4.93
CA ILE A 163 40.08 17.66 -6.18
C ILE A 163 40.80 18.99 -5.93
N GLU A 164 40.28 19.81 -5.01
CA GLU A 164 40.83 21.13 -4.70
C GLU A 164 42.11 21.06 -3.85
N GLU A 165 42.17 20.18 -2.85
CA GLU A 165 43.30 20.08 -1.93
C GLU A 165 43.78 18.61 -1.71
N PRO A 166 44.45 17.99 -2.70
CA PRO A 166 44.91 16.60 -2.60
C PRO A 166 45.91 16.40 -1.44
N GLN A 167 46.75 17.40 -1.15
CA GLN A 167 47.83 17.29 -0.15
C GLN A 167 47.37 17.49 1.30
N ALA A 168 46.32 18.29 1.54
CA ALA A 168 45.66 18.38 2.84
C ALA A 168 44.82 17.14 3.16
N THR A 169 44.70 16.22 2.20
CA THR A 169 44.04 14.92 2.36
C THR A 169 44.93 13.90 3.09
N TYR A 170 46.25 14.10 3.10
CA TYR A 170 47.24 13.18 3.68
C TYR A 170 47.47 13.37 5.19
N GLU A 171 47.23 14.56 5.75
CA GLU A 171 47.16 14.77 7.22
C GLU A 171 45.82 14.23 7.77
N SER A 172 45.61 12.95 7.54
CA SER A 172 44.45 12.24 8.03
C SER A 172 44.49 12.14 9.56
N SER A 173 43.32 12.22 10.18
CA SER A 173 43.13 11.98 11.60
C SER A 173 43.92 10.73 12.06
N LEU A 174 44.49 10.75 13.27
CA LEU A 174 45.22 9.62 13.86
C LEU A 174 44.53 8.27 13.60
N LEU A 175 43.20 8.26 13.62
CA LEU A 175 42.35 7.11 13.33
C LEU A 175 42.55 6.50 11.93
N TYR A 176 42.64 7.30 10.87
CA TYR A 176 42.86 6.79 9.50
C TYR A 176 44.22 6.08 9.41
N SER A 177 45.28 6.72 9.91
CA SER A 177 46.63 6.12 9.92
C SER A 177 46.69 4.82 10.74
N GLN A 178 45.84 4.67 11.76
CA GLN A 178 45.71 3.42 12.52
C GLN A 178 44.91 2.36 11.76
N LEU A 179 43.81 2.74 11.09
CA LEU A 179 43.00 1.83 10.27
C LEU A 179 43.79 1.31 9.06
N GLU A 180 44.50 2.18 8.36
CA GLU A 180 45.40 1.84 7.25
C GLU A 180 46.46 0.84 7.72
N ARG A 181 47.11 1.10 8.85
CA ARG A 181 48.15 0.22 9.41
C ARG A 181 47.59 -1.12 9.94
N ALA A 182 46.38 -1.12 10.48
CA ALA A 182 45.75 -2.30 11.05
C ALA A 182 45.18 -3.24 9.97
N PHE A 183 44.66 -2.69 8.88
CA PHE A 183 43.90 -3.47 7.90
C PHE A 183 44.50 -3.48 6.49
N GLY A 184 45.37 -2.54 6.12
CA GLY A 184 46.02 -2.49 4.81
C GLY A 184 45.06 -2.39 3.61
N LEU A 185 43.77 -2.13 3.87
CA LEU A 185 42.66 -2.12 2.89
C LEU A 185 42.14 -0.70 2.64
N PHE A 186 42.72 0.31 3.27
CA PHE A 186 42.28 1.70 3.22
C PHE A 186 43.33 2.57 2.53
N ASP A 187 43.67 2.22 1.31
CA ASP A 187 44.45 3.11 0.45
C ASP A 187 43.56 4.22 -0.13
N GLU A 188 44.20 5.23 -0.72
CA GLU A 188 43.53 6.39 -1.31
C GLU A 188 42.56 5.98 -2.44
N GLU A 189 42.93 4.97 -3.22
CA GLU A 189 42.11 4.42 -4.31
C GLU A 189 40.82 3.79 -3.76
N PHE A 190 40.91 3.01 -2.68
CA PHE A 190 39.76 2.44 -2.00
C PHE A 190 38.84 3.53 -1.45
N PHE A 191 39.41 4.55 -0.80
CA PHE A 191 38.62 5.66 -0.25
C PHE A 191 37.83 6.37 -1.36
N LEU A 192 38.52 6.79 -2.42
CA LEU A 192 37.89 7.49 -3.54
C LEU A 192 36.87 6.59 -4.27
N GLY A 193 37.21 5.32 -4.48
CA GLY A 193 36.30 4.31 -5.03
C GLY A 193 35.04 4.13 -4.19
N SER A 194 35.18 4.16 -2.86
CA SER A 194 34.05 4.07 -1.93
C SER A 194 33.14 5.30 -2.00
N VAL A 195 33.70 6.50 -2.15
CA VAL A 195 32.94 7.75 -2.33
C VAL A 195 32.16 7.70 -3.63
N GLY A 196 32.82 7.31 -4.73
CA GLY A 196 32.19 7.11 -6.03
C GLY A 196 31.06 6.07 -6.00
N LEU A 197 31.27 4.95 -5.29
CA LEU A 197 30.25 3.91 -5.12
C LEU A 197 29.02 4.42 -4.35
N VAL A 198 29.22 5.17 -3.26
CA VAL A 198 28.10 5.74 -2.48
C VAL A 198 27.30 6.72 -3.34
N ILE A 199 27.96 7.60 -4.10
CA ILE A 199 27.30 8.53 -5.03
C ILE A 199 26.49 7.76 -6.09
N LEU A 200 27.10 6.74 -6.72
CA LEU A 200 26.44 5.91 -7.72
C LEU A 200 25.19 5.22 -7.15
N LEU A 201 25.31 4.62 -5.96
CA LEU A 201 24.19 4.00 -5.26
C LEU A 201 23.10 5.02 -4.95
N SER A 202 23.45 6.22 -4.47
CA SER A 202 22.48 7.29 -4.23
C SER A 202 21.69 7.62 -5.50
N PHE A 203 22.35 7.83 -6.64
CA PHE A 203 21.66 8.09 -7.91
C PHE A 203 20.75 6.94 -8.36
N ALA A 204 21.17 5.69 -8.15
CA ALA A 204 20.36 4.53 -8.49
C ALA A 204 19.01 4.48 -7.73
N PHE A 205 18.94 5.05 -6.53
CA PHE A 205 17.71 5.12 -5.73
C PHE A 205 16.90 6.40 -5.91
N VAL A 206 17.51 7.51 -6.35
CA VAL A 206 16.80 8.79 -6.53
C VAL A 206 15.64 8.67 -7.51
N ILE A 207 15.87 8.13 -8.72
CA ILE A 207 14.83 8.08 -9.77
C ILE A 207 13.63 7.20 -9.33
N PRO A 208 13.83 5.97 -8.83
CA PRO A 208 12.73 5.17 -8.30
C PRO A 208 11.99 5.83 -7.13
N LEU A 209 12.71 6.49 -6.21
CA LEU A 209 12.11 7.17 -5.07
C LEU A 209 11.24 8.36 -5.50
N VAL A 210 11.72 9.19 -6.44
CA VAL A 210 10.94 10.30 -6.99
C VAL A 210 9.64 9.76 -7.59
N LYS A 211 9.72 8.72 -8.43
CA LYS A 211 8.52 8.11 -9.03
C LYS A 211 7.56 7.57 -7.96
N LEU A 212 8.07 6.86 -6.95
CA LEU A 212 7.27 6.30 -5.86
C LEU A 212 6.56 7.41 -5.06
N ILE A 213 7.29 8.47 -4.70
CA ILE A 213 6.77 9.63 -3.98
C ILE A 213 5.72 10.35 -4.81
N SER A 214 5.95 10.60 -6.10
CA SER A 214 4.97 11.24 -6.97
C SER A 214 3.66 10.45 -7.04
N VAL A 215 3.74 9.13 -7.17
CA VAL A 215 2.55 8.26 -7.20
C VAL A 215 1.82 8.30 -5.86
N GLN A 216 2.54 8.15 -4.75
CA GLN A 216 1.95 8.08 -3.41
C GLN A 216 1.35 9.43 -2.97
N LEU A 217 2.00 10.56 -3.27
CA LEU A 217 1.44 11.89 -3.03
C LEU A 217 0.17 12.12 -3.84
N ALA A 218 0.18 11.80 -5.14
CA ALA A 218 -1.02 11.93 -5.98
C ALA A 218 -2.18 11.06 -5.47
N ASN A 219 -1.89 9.85 -4.98
CA ASN A 219 -2.87 8.97 -4.35
C ASN A 219 -3.42 9.58 -3.05
N PHE A 220 -2.54 10.11 -2.20
CA PHE A 220 -2.89 10.78 -0.94
C PHE A 220 -3.85 11.96 -1.18
N PHE A 221 -3.48 12.88 -2.08
CA PHE A 221 -4.31 14.04 -2.43
C PHE A 221 -5.64 13.66 -3.10
N SER A 222 -5.66 12.56 -3.86
CA SER A 222 -6.89 12.07 -4.51
C SER A 222 -7.75 11.20 -3.59
N GLY A 223 -7.32 10.91 -2.36
CA GLY A 223 -8.00 9.99 -1.45
C GLY A 223 -8.05 8.53 -1.95
N ARG A 224 -7.20 8.15 -2.91
CA ARG A 224 -7.16 6.83 -3.57
C ARG A 224 -6.01 5.99 -3.06
N THR A 225 -6.11 4.67 -3.17
CA THR A 225 -4.98 3.76 -2.95
C THR A 225 -4.28 3.41 -4.27
N THR A 226 -3.04 2.93 -4.19
CA THR A 226 -2.27 2.38 -5.30
C THR A 226 -3.02 1.23 -5.96
N ASN A 227 -3.59 0.33 -5.16
CA ASN A 227 -4.47 -0.73 -5.66
C ASN A 227 -5.63 -0.16 -6.50
N GLU A 228 -6.36 0.84 -6.00
CA GLU A 228 -7.48 1.43 -6.73
C GLU A 228 -7.07 2.10 -8.03
N ARG A 229 -5.91 2.78 -8.05
CA ARG A 229 -5.37 3.43 -9.25
C ARG A 229 -5.09 2.41 -10.36
N PHE A 230 -4.44 1.30 -10.03
CA PHE A 230 -4.02 0.31 -11.04
C PHE A 230 -5.08 -0.75 -11.35
N SER A 231 -5.93 -1.14 -10.40
CA SER A 231 -7.06 -2.03 -10.68
C SER A 231 -8.04 -1.40 -11.67
N ARG A 232 -8.32 -0.10 -11.56
CA ARG A 232 -9.20 0.59 -12.52
C ARG A 232 -8.57 0.74 -13.90
N ALA A 233 -7.26 1.00 -13.97
CA ALA A 233 -6.55 1.06 -15.24
C ALA A 233 -6.65 -0.27 -15.99
N LEU A 234 -6.45 -1.39 -15.30
CA LEU A 234 -6.63 -2.73 -15.87
C LEU A 234 -8.07 -2.97 -16.33
N MET A 235 -9.08 -2.65 -15.50
CA MET A 235 -10.48 -2.83 -15.90
C MET A 235 -10.85 -1.98 -17.11
N ASN A 236 -10.35 -0.75 -17.21
CA ASN A 236 -10.59 0.11 -18.37
C ASN A 236 -9.92 -0.44 -19.64
N GLN A 237 -8.72 -1.01 -19.53
CA GLN A 237 -8.05 -1.69 -20.64
C GLN A 237 -8.84 -2.91 -21.10
N LEU A 238 -9.28 -3.76 -20.17
CA LEU A 238 -10.09 -4.94 -20.48
C LEU A 238 -11.41 -4.56 -21.18
N ARG A 239 -12.09 -3.52 -20.68
CA ARG A 239 -13.31 -3.01 -21.31
C ARG A 239 -13.07 -2.45 -22.71
N SER A 240 -11.93 -1.78 -22.94
CA SER A 240 -11.57 -1.30 -24.29
C SER A 240 -11.18 -2.44 -25.25
N SER A 241 -10.65 -3.55 -24.75
CA SER A 241 -10.38 -4.74 -25.57
C SER A 241 -11.66 -5.54 -25.88
N GLU A 242 -12.63 -5.57 -24.95
CA GLU A 242 -13.95 -6.18 -25.19
C GLU A 242 -14.74 -5.34 -26.22
N SER A 243 -14.76 -4.01 -26.08
CA SER A 243 -15.47 -3.16 -27.06
C SER A 243 -14.87 -3.20 -28.46
N SER A 244 -13.56 -3.45 -28.59
CA SER A 244 -12.90 -3.58 -29.91
C SER A 244 -13.01 -4.98 -30.51
N SER A 245 -13.47 -5.98 -29.76
CA SER A 245 -13.72 -7.33 -30.28
C SER A 245 -15.19 -7.61 -30.57
N GLU A 246 -16.12 -6.82 -30.01
CA GLU A 246 -17.54 -6.87 -30.37
C GLU A 246 -17.84 -6.20 -31.74
N ASP A 247 -17.01 -5.24 -32.17
CA ASP A 247 -17.14 -4.56 -33.48
C ASP A 247 -16.74 -5.45 -34.68
N ASP A 248 -16.10 -6.61 -34.45
CA ASP A 248 -15.66 -7.53 -35.51
C ASP A 248 -16.68 -8.65 -35.83
N TYR A 249 -17.85 -8.66 -35.16
CA TYR A 249 -18.93 -9.64 -35.39
C TYR A 249 -20.20 -8.98 -35.94
N GLU A 250 -20.07 -8.14 -36.97
CA GLU A 250 -21.23 -7.69 -37.75
C GLU A 250 -21.65 -8.80 -38.73
N PHE A 251 -22.75 -9.46 -38.37
CA PHE A 251 -23.45 -10.48 -39.14
C PHE A 251 -24.00 -9.87 -40.43
N ASP A 252 -23.47 -10.32 -41.58
CA ASP A 252 -23.92 -9.93 -42.92
C ASP A 252 -25.34 -10.44 -43.18
N THR A 253 -26.31 -9.53 -43.05
CA THR A 253 -27.61 -9.67 -43.69
C THR A 253 -28.07 -8.33 -44.24
N SER A 254 -27.99 -8.12 -45.56
CA SER A 254 -29.10 -7.54 -46.32
C SER A 254 -28.88 -7.60 -47.83
N ASP A 255 -29.60 -8.52 -48.46
CA ASP A 255 -30.12 -8.34 -49.82
C ASP A 255 -31.29 -7.35 -49.77
N LYS A 256 -31.27 -6.36 -50.69
CA LYS A 256 -32.41 -5.63 -51.30
C LYS A 256 -33.25 -4.71 -50.39
N GLU A 257 -33.85 -3.62 -50.84
CA GLU A 257 -33.70 -2.67 -51.94
C GLU A 257 -34.71 -1.55 -51.61
N HIS A 258 -34.37 -0.31 -51.98
CA HIS A 258 -35.28 0.73 -52.48
C HIS A 258 -36.33 1.49 -51.60
N VAL A 259 -36.22 2.82 -51.77
CA VAL A 259 -37.25 3.89 -51.85
C VAL A 259 -37.29 4.94 -50.72
N SER A 260 -36.66 6.05 -51.09
CA SER A 260 -36.86 7.49 -50.81
C SER A 260 -38.17 8.03 -50.20
N SER A 261 -37.98 9.08 -49.39
CA SER A 261 -38.55 10.45 -49.53
C SER A 261 -39.48 10.97 -48.41
N SER A 262 -38.96 12.02 -47.75
CA SER A 262 -39.59 13.30 -47.38
C SER A 262 -40.80 13.41 -46.43
N ASN A 263 -40.58 14.26 -45.42
CA ASN A 263 -41.45 15.29 -44.82
C ASN A 263 -42.63 14.90 -43.91
N GLY A 264 -42.69 15.59 -42.76
CA GLY A 264 -43.96 16.09 -42.22
C GLY A 264 -44.24 15.79 -40.74
N LEU A 265 -44.05 16.82 -39.90
CA LEU A 265 -44.95 17.31 -38.84
C LEU A 265 -45.78 16.31 -37.99
N ALA A 266 -45.43 16.29 -36.70
CA ALA A 266 -46.26 16.27 -35.49
C ALA A 266 -47.66 15.63 -35.52
N SER A 267 -47.83 14.58 -34.71
CA SER A 267 -49.04 14.35 -33.91
C SER A 267 -48.72 13.53 -32.65
N GLU A 268 -49.32 13.98 -31.54
CA GLU A 268 -49.31 13.34 -30.23
C GLU A 268 -50.00 11.96 -30.27
N SER A 269 -49.46 10.98 -29.52
CA SER A 269 -50.14 10.47 -28.32
C SER A 269 -49.50 9.19 -27.76
N GLN A 270 -49.39 9.19 -26.43
CA GLN A 270 -49.48 8.05 -25.51
C GLN A 270 -48.27 7.12 -25.27
N ASN A 271 -47.59 7.47 -24.18
CA ASN A 271 -47.54 6.70 -22.92
C ASN A 271 -46.68 5.43 -22.88
N LYS A 272 -45.54 5.52 -22.16
CA LYS A 272 -45.19 4.57 -21.09
C LYS A 272 -44.08 5.16 -20.21
N SER A 273 -44.41 5.29 -18.93
CA SER A 273 -43.61 5.73 -17.80
C SER A 273 -42.59 4.67 -17.35
N GLY A 274 -41.40 5.12 -16.94
CA GLY A 274 -40.39 4.37 -16.18
C GLY A 274 -39.47 5.35 -15.44
N PRO A 275 -39.21 5.17 -14.12
CA PRO A 275 -38.75 6.27 -13.27
C PRO A 275 -37.22 6.43 -13.25
N GLU A 276 -36.72 7.42 -13.99
CA GLU A 276 -35.44 8.08 -13.71
C GLU A 276 -35.61 8.99 -12.49
N MET A 277 -35.54 8.44 -11.27
CA MET A 277 -35.53 9.28 -10.07
C MET A 277 -34.96 8.58 -8.83
N PHE A 278 -33.78 7.95 -8.90
CA PHE A 278 -33.09 7.49 -7.68
C PHE A 278 -31.56 7.51 -7.69
N GLU A 279 -30.92 8.16 -8.66
CA GLU A 279 -29.44 8.18 -8.73
C GLU A 279 -28.80 9.51 -8.34
N HIS A 280 -29.60 10.55 -8.05
CA HIS A 280 -29.08 11.91 -7.84
C HIS A 280 -29.07 12.43 -6.39
N GLN A 281 -29.41 11.61 -5.38
CA GLN A 281 -29.52 12.08 -3.98
C GLN A 281 -28.43 11.56 -3.02
N PHE A 282 -27.44 10.78 -3.47
CA PHE A 282 -26.36 10.26 -2.61
C PHE A 282 -24.98 10.94 -2.80
N LYS A 283 -24.93 12.12 -3.41
CA LYS A 283 -23.71 12.96 -3.49
C LYS A 283 -23.84 14.22 -2.61
N SER A 284 -23.76 14.05 -1.30
CA SER A 284 -23.10 14.98 -0.34
C SER A 284 -23.50 14.64 1.09
N LYS A 285 -22.89 13.61 1.69
CA LYS A 285 -22.93 13.43 3.14
C LYS A 285 -21.52 13.24 3.67
N SER A 286 -21.19 13.96 4.74
CA SER A 286 -19.86 13.92 5.36
C SER A 286 -19.56 12.54 5.93
N HIS A 287 -18.28 12.19 6.02
CA HIS A 287 -17.75 10.90 6.48
C HIS A 287 -18.29 10.45 7.86
N ALA A 288 -18.78 11.37 8.68
CA ALA A 288 -19.41 11.08 9.97
C ALA A 288 -20.84 10.53 9.85
N VAL A 289 -21.61 11.02 8.86
CA VAL A 289 -23.01 10.60 8.64
C VAL A 289 -23.06 9.19 8.02
N GLN A 290 -22.13 8.87 7.11
CA GLN A 290 -22.00 7.51 6.56
C GLN A 290 -21.59 6.47 7.61
N ARG A 291 -20.77 6.85 8.60
CA ARG A 291 -20.40 5.97 9.71
C ARG A 291 -21.57 5.75 10.68
N PHE A 292 -22.36 6.80 10.93
CA PHE A 292 -23.53 6.73 11.80
C PHE A 292 -24.68 5.91 11.19
N GLU A 293 -24.95 6.08 9.89
CA GLU A 293 -25.97 5.28 9.16
C GLU A 293 -25.55 3.79 9.07
N TYR A 294 -24.26 3.48 8.97
CA TYR A 294 -23.76 2.09 8.95
C TYR A 294 -23.82 1.41 10.32
N ASP A 295 -23.50 2.14 11.40
CA ASP A 295 -23.63 1.64 12.78
C ASP A 295 -25.11 1.50 13.20
N GLN A 296 -26.01 2.39 12.74
CA GLN A 296 -27.45 2.24 12.94
C GLN A 296 -28.03 1.06 12.17
N PHE A 297 -27.68 0.88 10.89
CA PHE A 297 -28.15 -0.25 10.09
C PHE A 297 -27.62 -1.59 10.62
N GLY A 298 -26.38 -1.61 11.11
CA GLY A 298 -25.81 -2.77 11.80
C GLY A 298 -26.58 -3.13 13.08
N ASN A 299 -27.03 -2.14 13.84
CA ASN A 299 -27.80 -2.36 15.08
C ASN A 299 -29.26 -2.73 14.80
N GLU A 300 -29.94 -2.13 13.81
CA GLU A 300 -31.31 -2.49 13.43
C GLU A 300 -31.39 -3.93 12.87
N VAL A 301 -30.42 -4.37 12.08
CA VAL A 301 -30.37 -5.75 11.58
C VAL A 301 -30.14 -6.75 12.73
N LEU A 302 -29.33 -6.38 13.74
CA LEU A 302 -29.14 -7.21 14.93
C LEU A 302 -30.39 -7.28 15.83
N GLU A 303 -31.16 -6.19 15.96
CA GLU A 303 -32.45 -6.18 16.67
C GLU A 303 -33.53 -7.00 15.95
N ILE A 304 -33.59 -6.92 14.62
CA ILE A 304 -34.51 -7.72 13.81
C ILE A 304 -34.18 -9.22 13.95
N ILE A 305 -32.89 -9.58 13.99
CA ILE A 305 -32.47 -10.97 14.21
C ILE A 305 -32.85 -11.45 15.63
N ASP A 306 -32.64 -10.65 16.68
CA ASP A 306 -32.99 -11.03 18.06
C ASP A 306 -34.52 -11.16 18.28
N SER A 307 -35.31 -10.34 17.58
CA SER A 307 -36.78 -10.43 17.57
C SER A 307 -37.30 -11.70 16.88
N SER A 308 -36.58 -12.20 15.87
CA SER A 308 -36.96 -13.41 15.12
C SER A 308 -36.62 -14.72 15.83
N THR A 309 -35.77 -14.67 16.87
CA THR A 309 -35.29 -15.85 17.61
C THR A 309 -36.03 -16.15 18.92
N LYS A 310 -36.97 -15.31 19.37
CA LYS A 310 -37.75 -15.56 20.60
C LYS A 310 -38.97 -16.45 20.34
N LYS A 311 -38.80 -17.78 20.49
CA LYS A 311 -39.93 -18.69 20.77
C LYS A 311 -40.52 -18.35 22.16
N PRO A 312 -41.85 -18.39 22.35
CA PRO A 312 -42.46 -18.14 23.65
C PRO A 312 -42.17 -19.30 24.59
N ILE A 313 -41.40 -19.04 25.65
CA ILE A 313 -41.25 -19.96 26.77
C ILE A 313 -42.55 -19.87 27.59
N GLN A 314 -43.32 -20.96 27.58
CA GLN A 314 -44.49 -21.12 28.44
C GLN A 314 -44.10 -21.01 29.92
N GLN A 315 -44.92 -20.27 30.65
CA GLN A 315 -44.94 -20.17 32.09
C GLN A 315 -45.08 -21.55 32.75
N HIS A 316 -44.21 -21.87 33.70
CA HIS A 316 -44.60 -22.66 34.86
C HIS A 316 -44.14 -21.92 36.14
N ARG A 317 -45.13 -21.41 36.88
CA ARG A 317 -44.97 -20.94 38.25
C ARG A 317 -44.60 -22.13 39.15
N GLY A 318 -43.58 -21.95 39.98
CA GLY A 318 -43.24 -22.83 41.10
C GLY A 318 -42.40 -22.06 42.11
N SER A 319 -43.02 -21.69 43.23
CA SER A 319 -42.47 -20.95 44.35
C SER A 319 -41.50 -21.78 45.21
N ALA A 320 -40.38 -21.18 45.62
CA ALA A 320 -39.67 -21.37 46.91
C ALA A 320 -38.34 -20.58 46.84
N GLN A 321 -38.24 -19.35 47.34
CA GLN A 321 -38.01 -18.96 48.74
C GLN A 321 -36.71 -19.52 49.36
N ALA A 322 -35.71 -18.63 49.44
CA ALA A 322 -34.70 -18.43 50.49
C ALA A 322 -33.89 -19.61 51.08
N LYS A 323 -32.55 -19.53 50.95
CA LYS A 323 -31.52 -19.72 52.00
C LYS A 323 -30.13 -19.52 51.38
N LEU A 324 -29.41 -18.44 51.70
CA LEU A 324 -28.44 -18.29 52.80
C LEU A 324 -27.11 -19.01 52.54
N LEU A 325 -26.08 -18.17 52.35
CA LEU A 325 -24.69 -18.28 52.84
C LEU A 325 -24.15 -19.69 53.13
N GLN A 326 -23.17 -20.10 52.33
CA GLN A 326 -21.86 -20.59 52.80
C GLN A 326 -20.82 -20.39 51.69
#